data_AF-A0A1V3H5J7-F1
#
_entry.id   AF-A0A1V3H5J7-F1
#
_cell.length_a   1.000
_cell.length_b   1.000
_cell.length_c   1.000
_cell.angle_alpha   90.00
_cell.angle_beta   90.00
_cell.angle_gamma   90.00
#
_symmetry.space_group_name_H-M   'P 1'
#
loop_
_entity.id
_entity.type
_entity.pdbx_description
1 polymer ?
#
loop_
_entity_poly.entity_id
_entity_poly.type
_entity_poly.pdbx_seq_one_letter_code
_entity_poly.pdbx_strand_id
1 'polypeptide(L)'
;MMKLISLLICIFLGTFFSAAFSQAKSLDEGMSLLNEEKYKEASEIFREFSEQGNAKASYWLAYTQFKTSNTLEAGSSLLKSAEGGNPWAMATLAGTDMPEVDRSFCGFLGWPCDEQWVDRAIEGWEKLAEEGDGKAMYALLYHDPSWWQYIPIYRDYRYGQLASKLYNHKGYAFFYDSHFWSWINEDIRLKYLEEMAKKGNMVAVYKAAFLYKDLGDVETALRWIDYGVRENDFNSLTFKSIIFIPYMREYETGSEAEKTSKKAYFYCMVAHEINKSYDCTIETFFDDVYGEGSKEPKYFSRYTGEEITKEEIRSIEKSAKQRAEGLKANLYLDETTVEFFKGFRKNL
;
A
#
# COMPACT_ATOMS: atom_id res chain seq x y z
N MET A 1 -10.95 -55.74 59.65
CA MET A 1 -11.17 -54.83 60.79
C MET A 1 -10.68 -53.45 60.34
N MET A 2 -11.59 -52.46 60.30
CA MET A 2 -11.40 -51.02 59.93
C MET A 2 -11.02 -50.72 58.47
N LYS A 3 -11.72 -49.89 57.68
CA LYS A 3 -12.98 -49.15 57.82
C LYS A 3 -13.53 -48.92 56.40
N LEU A 4 -14.81 -49.22 56.25
CA LEU A 4 -15.68 -48.88 55.14
C LEU A 4 -16.18 -47.42 55.31
N ILE A 5 -16.56 -46.78 54.21
CA ILE A 5 -17.55 -45.68 54.11
C ILE A 5 -17.05 -44.25 54.40
N SER A 6 -16.87 -43.47 53.32
CA SER A 6 -17.54 -42.17 53.20
C SER A 6 -17.66 -41.72 51.74
N LEU A 7 -18.92 -41.57 51.30
CA LEU A 7 -19.44 -40.70 50.24
C LEU A 7 -19.03 -40.88 48.77
N LEU A 8 -19.87 -41.64 48.06
CA LEU A 8 -20.43 -41.23 46.78
C LEU A 8 -21.39 -40.03 46.96
N ILE A 9 -21.51 -39.20 45.92
CA ILE A 9 -22.53 -38.16 45.62
C ILE A 9 -22.06 -36.71 45.74
N CYS A 10 -21.65 -36.17 44.58
CA CYS A 10 -21.90 -34.82 44.02
C CYS A 10 -21.07 -34.73 42.72
N ILE A 11 -21.37 -35.50 41.67
CA ILE A 11 -22.17 -35.06 40.50
C ILE A 11 -22.32 -33.53 40.40
N PHE A 12 -21.94 -33.00 39.22
CA PHE A 12 -22.08 -31.63 38.72
C PHE A 12 -21.07 -30.59 39.21
N LEU A 13 -19.90 -30.56 38.55
CA LEU A 13 -19.32 -29.33 37.99
C LEU A 13 -18.29 -29.72 36.92
N GLY A 14 -18.81 -30.28 35.83
CA GLY A 14 -18.13 -30.21 34.54
C GLY A 14 -18.19 -28.76 34.07
N THR A 15 -17.27 -27.92 34.53
CA THR A 15 -16.92 -26.71 33.79
C THR A 15 -15.97 -27.15 32.68
N PHE A 16 -16.58 -27.39 31.52
CA PHE A 16 -15.93 -27.13 30.23
C PHE A 16 -15.36 -25.71 30.31
N PHE A 17 -14.10 -25.57 30.72
CA PHE A 17 -13.31 -24.42 30.30
C PHE A 17 -13.03 -24.65 28.81
N SER A 18 -13.99 -24.27 27.98
CA SER A 18 -13.72 -23.84 26.63
C SER A 18 -12.88 -22.57 26.78
N ALA A 19 -11.59 -22.73 27.04
CA ALA A 19 -10.62 -21.69 26.75
C ALA A 19 -10.70 -21.50 25.23
N ALA A 20 -11.56 -20.59 24.81
CA ALA A 20 -11.38 -19.93 23.55
C ALA A 20 -9.93 -19.46 23.57
N PHE A 21 -9.09 -20.09 22.76
CA PHE A 21 -7.76 -19.58 22.47
C PHE A 21 -7.98 -18.21 21.83
N SER A 22 -8.06 -17.17 22.66
CA SER A 22 -7.92 -15.81 22.21
C SER A 22 -6.49 -15.74 21.69
N GLN A 23 -6.32 -15.82 20.38
CA GLN A 23 -5.04 -15.59 19.75
C GLN A 23 -4.56 -14.21 20.23
N ALA A 24 -3.38 -14.16 20.85
CA ALA A 24 -2.83 -12.91 21.35
C ALA A 24 -2.62 -11.97 20.15
N LYS A 25 -3.17 -10.75 20.24
CA LYS A 25 -3.00 -9.72 19.22
C LYS A 25 -1.52 -9.43 19.03
N SER A 26 -1.10 -9.16 17.78
CA SER A 26 0.29 -8.85 17.46
C SER A 26 0.43 -7.58 16.64
N LEU A 27 1.61 -6.98 16.60
CA LEU A 27 1.88 -5.84 15.71
C LEU A 27 1.71 -6.22 14.24
N ASP A 28 2.04 -7.45 13.85
CA ASP A 28 1.87 -7.94 12.49
C ASP A 28 0.40 -8.03 12.10
N GLU A 29 -0.48 -8.39 13.04
CA GLU A 29 -1.93 -8.35 12.84
C GLU A 29 -2.41 -6.90 12.62
N GLY A 30 -1.92 -5.95 13.43
CA GLY A 30 -2.17 -4.53 13.24
C GLY A 30 -1.73 -4.02 11.86
N MET A 31 -0.55 -4.45 11.40
CA MET A 31 -0.03 -4.11 10.06
C MET A 31 -0.84 -4.76 8.94
N SER A 32 -1.33 -5.99 9.13
CA SER A 32 -2.22 -6.65 8.16
C SER A 32 -3.52 -5.86 8.02
N LEU A 33 -4.16 -5.51 9.13
CA LEU A 33 -5.39 -4.71 9.12
C LEU A 33 -5.15 -3.32 8.49
N LEU A 34 -4.00 -2.70 8.77
CA LEU A 34 -3.61 -1.43 8.15
C LEU A 34 -3.52 -1.55 6.62
N ASN A 35 -2.89 -2.61 6.13
CA ASN A 35 -2.74 -2.88 4.70
C ASN A 35 -4.05 -3.26 4.00
N GLU A 36 -5.05 -3.68 4.76
CA GLU A 36 -6.45 -3.89 4.33
C GLU A 36 -7.31 -2.62 4.47
N GLU A 37 -6.74 -1.47 4.84
CA GLU A 37 -7.42 -0.21 5.16
C GLU A 37 -8.46 -0.27 6.29
N LYS A 38 -8.37 -1.29 7.14
CA LYS A 38 -9.18 -1.41 8.36
C LYS A 38 -8.59 -0.55 9.47
N TYR A 39 -8.46 0.75 9.19
CA TYR A 39 -7.73 1.71 10.03
C TYR A 39 -8.25 1.74 11.48
N LYS A 40 -9.58 1.63 11.68
CA LYS A 40 -10.18 1.61 13.02
C LYS A 40 -9.76 0.37 13.82
N GLU A 41 -9.86 -0.81 13.22
CA GLU A 41 -9.47 -2.08 13.85
C GLU A 41 -7.95 -2.12 14.12
N ALA A 42 -7.15 -1.67 13.15
CA ALA A 42 -5.69 -1.54 13.31
C ALA A 42 -5.32 -0.56 14.44
N SER A 43 -6.04 0.57 14.55
CA SER A 43 -5.84 1.57 15.59
C SER A 43 -6.02 1.00 17.00
N GLU A 44 -6.99 0.10 17.20
CA GLU A 44 -7.20 -0.56 18.49
C GLU A 44 -6.00 -1.43 18.89
N ILE A 45 -5.46 -2.20 17.94
CA ILE A 45 -4.26 -3.03 18.18
C ILE A 45 -3.07 -2.13 18.51
N PHE A 46 -2.79 -1.11 17.69
CA PHE A 46 -1.64 -0.23 17.91
C PHE A 46 -1.75 0.56 19.21
N ARG A 47 -2.96 0.91 19.65
CA ARG A 47 -3.19 1.59 20.93
C ARG A 47 -2.73 0.74 22.11
N GLU A 48 -3.10 -0.54 22.15
CA GLU A 48 -2.71 -1.47 23.21
C GLU A 48 -1.19 -1.57 23.35
N PHE A 49 -0.47 -1.73 22.24
CA PHE A 49 1.00 -1.79 22.24
C PHE A 49 1.65 -0.43 22.52
N SER A 50 1.05 0.66 22.05
CA SER A 50 1.51 2.03 22.34
C SER A 50 1.43 2.31 23.84
N GLU A 51 0.35 1.91 24.52
CA GLU A 51 0.20 2.05 25.98
C GLU A 51 1.28 1.30 26.77
N GLN A 52 1.82 0.21 26.20
CA GLN A 52 2.95 -0.54 26.77
C GLN A 52 4.33 0.08 26.45
N GLY A 53 4.37 1.24 25.77
CA GLY A 53 5.61 1.96 25.44
C GLY A 53 6.27 1.53 24.14
N ASN A 54 5.58 0.77 23.27
CA ASN A 54 6.13 0.40 21.98
C ASN A 54 6.12 1.58 21.00
N ALA A 55 7.29 2.16 20.72
CA ALA A 55 7.42 3.32 19.84
C ALA A 55 6.94 3.05 18.40
N LYS A 56 7.19 1.86 17.84
CA LYS A 56 6.69 1.50 16.51
C LYS A 56 5.17 1.46 16.48
N ALA A 57 4.53 0.92 17.51
CA ALA A 57 3.09 0.93 17.65
C ALA A 57 2.53 2.35 17.77
N SER A 58 3.19 3.24 18.54
CA SER A 58 2.79 4.64 18.64
C SER A 58 2.84 5.37 17.29
N TYR A 59 3.83 5.07 16.42
CA TYR A 59 3.86 5.60 15.05
C TYR A 59 2.68 5.13 14.21
N TRP A 60 2.41 3.83 14.19
CA TRP A 60 1.30 3.29 13.41
C TRP A 60 -0.08 3.66 13.98
N LEU A 61 -0.18 3.85 15.29
CA LEU A 61 -1.35 4.47 15.93
C LEU A 61 -1.58 5.88 15.40
N ALA A 62 -0.54 6.70 15.31
CA ALA A 62 -0.66 8.04 14.76
C ALA A 62 -1.14 8.04 13.30
N TYR A 63 -0.57 7.16 12.47
CA TYR A 63 -0.98 7.03 11.08
C TYR A 63 -2.45 6.60 10.95
N THR A 64 -2.90 5.59 11.71
CA THR A 64 -4.32 5.20 11.70
C THR A 64 -5.25 6.32 12.20
N GLN A 65 -4.87 7.07 13.24
CA GLN A 65 -5.61 8.24 13.73
C GLN A 65 -5.73 9.32 12.65
N PHE A 66 -4.65 9.60 11.93
CA PHE A 66 -4.63 10.50 10.79
C PHE A 66 -5.61 10.05 9.69
N LYS A 67 -5.58 8.77 9.30
CA LYS A 67 -6.50 8.22 8.28
C LYS A 67 -7.97 8.17 8.71
N THR A 68 -8.25 8.20 10.02
CA THR A 68 -9.62 8.26 10.57
C THR A 68 -10.04 9.66 11.04
N SER A 69 -9.37 10.72 10.58
CA SER A 69 -9.66 12.13 10.92
C SER A 69 -9.49 12.52 12.39
N ASN A 70 -8.82 11.68 13.21
CA ASN A 70 -8.42 12.00 14.58
C ASN A 70 -7.04 12.69 14.57
N THR A 71 -6.96 13.80 13.83
CA THR A 71 -5.69 14.41 13.45
C THR A 71 -4.95 15.02 14.63
N LEU A 72 -5.64 15.54 15.65
CA LEU A 72 -4.98 16.09 16.85
C LEU A 72 -4.30 14.98 17.68
N GLU A 73 -4.97 13.84 17.86
CA GLU A 73 -4.43 12.69 18.57
C GLU A 73 -3.23 12.08 17.85
N ALA A 74 -3.21 12.14 16.51
CA ALA A 74 -2.07 11.68 15.71
C ALA A 74 -0.77 12.41 16.09
N GLY A 75 -0.83 13.73 16.34
CA GLY A 75 0.33 14.51 16.79
C GLY A 75 0.89 14.03 18.12
N SER A 76 0.02 13.76 19.10
CA SER A 76 0.42 13.23 20.42
C SER A 76 1.02 11.82 20.31
N SER A 77 0.45 10.96 19.46
CA SER A 77 0.97 9.61 19.21
C SER A 77 2.33 9.64 18.49
N LEU A 78 2.53 10.57 17.55
CA LEU A 78 3.83 10.82 16.92
C LEU A 78 4.86 11.28 17.94
N LEU A 79 4.52 12.24 18.80
CA LEU A 79 5.44 12.74 19.83
C LEU A 79 5.88 11.60 20.76
N LYS A 80 4.93 10.82 21.25
CA LYS A 80 5.21 9.63 22.06
C LYS A 80 6.13 8.63 21.34
N SER A 81 5.91 8.41 20.05
CA SER A 81 6.75 7.55 19.22
C SER A 81 8.18 8.09 19.06
N ALA A 82 8.32 9.39 18.79
CA ALA A 82 9.60 10.06 18.64
C ALA A 82 10.39 10.09 19.96
N GLU A 83 9.75 10.39 21.08
CA GLU A 83 10.34 10.29 22.42
C GLU A 83 10.79 8.86 22.76
N GLY A 84 10.04 7.86 22.28
CA GLY A 84 10.38 6.44 22.35
C GLY A 84 11.50 5.99 21.40
N GLY A 85 12.13 6.90 20.65
CA GLY A 85 13.29 6.61 19.81
C GLY A 85 12.97 6.18 18.37
N ASN A 86 11.76 6.39 17.86
CA ASN A 86 11.39 6.01 16.50
C ASN A 86 11.79 7.08 15.47
N PRO A 87 12.77 6.84 14.59
CA PRO A 87 13.26 7.85 13.64
C PRO A 87 12.22 8.25 12.59
N TRP A 88 11.28 7.37 12.25
CA TRP A 88 10.20 7.68 11.30
C TRP A 88 9.23 8.71 11.87
N ALA A 89 8.94 8.63 13.16
CA ALA A 89 8.12 9.63 13.85
C ALA A 89 8.87 10.96 14.01
N MET A 90 10.17 10.89 14.32
CA MET A 90 11.05 12.07 14.39
C MET A 90 11.05 12.81 13.05
N ALA A 91 11.28 12.12 11.93
CA ALA A 91 11.23 12.73 10.59
C ALA A 91 9.85 13.35 10.26
N THR A 92 8.76 12.69 10.70
CA THR A 92 7.42 13.25 10.53
C THR A 92 7.26 14.57 11.30
N LEU A 93 7.77 14.64 12.53
CA LEU A 93 7.71 15.82 13.41
C LEU A 93 8.75 16.89 13.08
N ALA A 94 9.84 16.55 12.41
CA ALA A 94 10.76 17.53 11.81
C ALA A 94 10.05 18.37 10.73
N GLY A 95 8.96 17.88 10.15
CA GLY A 95 8.12 18.67 9.29
C GLY A 95 8.84 19.11 8.02
N THR A 96 8.81 20.40 7.72
CA THR A 96 9.50 20.99 6.56
C THR A 96 10.99 21.24 6.81
N ASP A 97 11.47 21.07 8.03
CA ASP A 97 12.90 21.16 8.34
C ASP A 97 13.63 19.88 7.91
N MET A 98 12.90 18.79 7.70
CA MET A 98 13.44 17.57 7.11
C MET A 98 13.83 17.79 5.64
N PRO A 99 15.05 17.44 5.21
CA PRO A 99 15.47 17.65 3.82
C PRO A 99 14.57 16.90 2.82
N GLU A 100 14.43 17.46 1.62
CA GLU A 100 13.55 16.96 0.53
C GLU A 100 12.03 16.95 0.85
N VAL A 101 11.61 17.45 2.02
CA VAL A 101 10.21 17.64 2.41
C VAL A 101 9.81 19.11 2.22
N ASP A 102 9.16 19.42 1.11
CA ASP A 102 8.73 20.80 0.80
C ASP A 102 7.40 21.17 1.48
N ARG A 103 6.60 20.18 1.87
CA ARG A 103 5.32 20.38 2.58
C ARG A 103 5.03 19.22 3.52
N SER A 104 4.77 19.52 4.79
CA SER A 104 4.48 18.49 5.80
C SER A 104 3.12 18.67 6.47
N PHE A 105 2.47 17.53 6.78
CA PHE A 105 1.28 17.46 7.62
C PHE A 105 1.51 18.06 9.01
N CYS A 106 2.74 18.01 9.51
CA CYS A 106 3.06 18.45 10.87
C CYS A 106 2.66 19.91 11.10
N GLY A 107 3.24 20.84 10.34
CA GLY A 107 2.94 22.27 10.50
C GLY A 107 1.50 22.63 10.12
N PHE A 108 0.95 21.96 9.11
CA PHE A 108 -0.42 22.19 8.64
C PHE A 108 -1.48 21.77 9.67
N LEU A 109 -1.27 20.66 10.37
CA LEU A 109 -2.20 20.12 11.36
C LEU A 109 -1.91 20.61 12.79
N GLY A 110 -0.88 21.44 12.98
CA GLY A 110 -0.52 22.00 14.29
C GLY A 110 0.03 20.94 15.26
N TRP A 111 0.72 19.93 14.75
CA TRP A 111 1.44 18.94 15.56
C TRP A 111 2.66 19.57 16.25
N PRO A 112 3.23 18.93 17.29
CA PRO A 112 4.39 19.46 18.01
C PRO A 112 5.68 19.30 17.18
N CYS A 113 5.77 20.07 16.08
CA CYS A 113 6.90 20.05 15.16
C CYS A 113 8.10 20.78 15.75
N ASP A 114 9.29 20.24 15.51
CA ASP A 114 10.52 20.84 16.01
C ASP A 114 11.71 20.37 15.15
N GLU A 115 12.56 21.33 14.74
CA GLU A 115 13.75 21.06 13.93
C GLU A 115 14.75 20.12 14.63
N GLN A 116 14.72 20.05 15.98
CA GLN A 116 15.59 19.15 16.76
C GLN A 116 15.40 17.67 16.39
N TRP A 117 14.27 17.33 15.76
CA TRP A 117 13.99 15.97 15.34
C TRP A 117 14.77 15.55 14.08
N VAL A 118 15.31 16.49 13.30
CA VAL A 118 16.06 16.20 12.05
C VAL A 118 17.28 15.32 12.35
N ASP A 119 18.22 15.82 13.15
CA ASP A 119 19.47 15.11 13.46
C ASP A 119 19.19 13.76 14.14
N ARG A 120 18.17 13.71 15.01
CA ARG A 120 17.79 12.49 15.71
C ARG A 120 17.18 11.43 14.77
N ALA A 121 16.40 11.86 13.78
CA ALA A 121 15.86 10.96 12.76
C ALA A 121 16.98 10.36 11.91
N ILE A 122 17.92 11.19 11.46
CA ILE A 122 19.09 10.78 10.66
C ILE A 122 19.95 9.79 11.46
N GLU A 123 20.34 10.13 12.69
CA GLU A 123 21.13 9.25 13.56
C GLU A 123 20.42 7.90 13.81
N GLY A 124 19.10 7.93 13.97
CA GLY A 124 18.30 6.71 14.13
C GLY A 124 18.30 5.84 12.88
N TRP A 125 18.19 6.43 11.68
CA TRP A 125 18.29 5.69 10.43
C TRP A 125 19.71 5.19 10.15
N GLU A 126 20.76 5.93 10.51
CA GLU A 126 22.15 5.46 10.41
C GLU A 126 22.34 4.16 11.19
N LYS A 127 21.90 4.12 12.46
CA LYS A 127 21.96 2.91 13.29
C LYS A 127 21.21 1.73 12.66
N LEU A 128 19.98 1.97 12.20
CA LEU A 128 19.18 0.94 11.52
C LEU A 128 19.86 0.45 10.22
N ALA A 129 20.44 1.37 9.44
CA ALA A 129 21.14 1.04 8.21
C ALA A 129 22.43 0.24 8.47
N GLU A 130 23.17 0.53 9.54
CA GLU A 130 24.32 -0.27 10.00
C GLU A 130 23.91 -1.69 10.38
N GLU A 131 22.73 -1.87 10.99
CA GLU A 131 22.13 -3.17 11.29
C GLU A 131 21.58 -3.89 10.06
N GLY A 132 21.60 -3.24 8.89
CA GLY A 132 21.17 -3.82 7.63
C GLY A 132 19.70 -3.58 7.29
N ASP A 133 19.05 -2.57 7.87
CA ASP A 133 17.72 -2.14 7.46
C ASP A 133 17.78 -1.35 6.14
N GLY A 134 17.27 -1.95 5.06
CA GLY A 134 17.27 -1.32 3.75
C GLY A 134 16.28 -0.16 3.61
N LYS A 135 15.23 -0.08 4.45
CA LYS A 135 14.34 1.10 4.48
C LYS A 135 15.08 2.30 5.03
N ALA A 136 15.84 2.11 6.09
CA ALA A 136 16.69 3.15 6.65
C ALA A 136 17.79 3.59 5.67
N MET A 137 18.41 2.65 4.95
CA MET A 137 19.34 2.99 3.86
C MET A 137 18.68 3.85 2.77
N TYR A 138 17.43 3.53 2.39
CA TYR A 138 16.67 4.34 1.45
C TYR A 138 16.31 5.71 2.02
N ALA A 139 15.92 5.78 3.29
CA ALA A 139 15.61 7.04 3.98
C ALA A 139 16.81 7.99 3.99
N LEU A 140 18.01 7.48 4.30
CA LEU A 140 19.25 8.27 4.25
C LEU A 140 19.56 8.75 2.83
N LEU A 141 19.39 7.90 1.81
CA LEU A 141 19.59 8.32 0.42
C LEU A 141 18.63 9.43 -0.02
N TYR A 142 17.41 9.45 0.52
CA TYR A 142 16.41 10.44 0.15
C TYR A 142 16.54 11.73 0.97
N HIS A 143 16.71 11.64 2.30
CA HIS A 143 16.66 12.78 3.21
C HIS A 143 18.03 13.27 3.71
N ASP A 144 19.11 12.54 3.48
CA ASP A 144 20.47 12.99 3.81
C ASP A 144 21.39 12.87 2.57
N PRO A 145 21.11 13.69 1.53
CA PRO A 145 21.81 13.58 0.26
C PRO A 145 23.29 13.93 0.39
N SER A 146 24.14 12.96 0.04
CA SER A 146 25.58 13.15 -0.05
C SER A 146 25.99 14.05 -1.22
N TRP A 147 27.16 14.69 -1.16
CA TRP A 147 27.68 15.58 -2.23
C TRP A 147 27.61 14.99 -3.65
N TRP A 148 27.82 13.68 -3.78
CA TRP A 148 27.82 13.00 -5.08
C TRP A 148 26.41 12.93 -5.70
N GLN A 149 25.34 13.05 -4.91
CA GLN A 149 23.96 13.11 -5.40
C GLN A 149 23.65 14.42 -6.12
N TYR A 150 24.51 15.43 -6.00
CA TYR A 150 24.38 16.68 -6.77
C TYR A 150 25.14 16.65 -8.11
N ILE A 151 25.91 15.59 -8.39
CA ILE A 151 26.69 15.47 -9.62
C ILE A 151 25.94 14.55 -10.60
N PRO A 152 25.37 15.05 -11.71
CA PRO A 152 24.36 14.34 -12.53
C PRO A 152 24.70 12.88 -12.89
N ILE A 153 25.37 12.62 -14.01
CA ILE A 153 25.67 11.26 -14.51
C ILE A 153 26.34 10.38 -13.44
N TYR A 154 27.16 10.98 -12.57
CA TYR A 154 27.83 10.27 -11.48
C TYR A 154 26.85 9.76 -10.42
N ARG A 155 25.85 10.55 -10.05
CA ARG A 155 24.76 10.13 -9.15
C ARG A 155 24.05 8.91 -9.69
N ASP A 156 23.62 8.93 -10.96
CA ASP A 156 22.84 7.85 -11.55
C ASP A 156 23.66 6.55 -11.62
N TYR A 157 24.95 6.65 -11.96
CA TYR A 157 25.89 5.54 -11.88
C TYR A 157 25.99 4.97 -10.46
N ARG A 158 26.14 5.83 -9.44
CA ARG A 158 26.25 5.42 -8.04
C ARG A 158 24.97 4.76 -7.52
N TYR A 159 23.79 5.27 -7.88
CA TYR A 159 22.51 4.62 -7.57
C TYR A 159 22.45 3.19 -8.14
N GLY A 160 22.91 3.00 -9.38
CA GLY A 160 23.02 1.65 -9.98
C GLY A 160 23.92 0.71 -9.20
N GLN A 161 25.05 1.22 -8.66
CA GLN A 161 25.95 0.42 -7.81
C GLN A 161 25.33 0.05 -6.45
N LEU A 162 24.49 0.92 -5.89
CA LEU A 162 23.83 0.69 -4.60
C LEU A 162 22.66 -0.28 -4.68
N ALA A 163 22.08 -0.48 -5.87
CA ALA A 163 20.90 -1.31 -6.08
C ALA A 163 21.01 -2.70 -5.46
N SER A 164 22.11 -3.43 -5.68
CA SER A 164 22.25 -4.78 -5.10
C SER A 164 22.24 -4.78 -3.58
N LYS A 165 22.84 -3.76 -2.94
CA LYS A 165 22.86 -3.63 -1.48
C LYS A 165 21.45 -3.40 -0.96
N LEU A 166 20.75 -2.41 -1.52
CA LEU A 166 19.37 -2.09 -1.11
C LEU A 166 18.42 -3.26 -1.31
N TYR A 167 18.52 -3.96 -2.45
CA TYR A 167 17.72 -5.17 -2.71
C TYR A 167 17.94 -6.25 -1.63
N ASN A 168 19.19 -6.58 -1.33
CA ASN A 168 19.53 -7.63 -0.36
C ASN A 168 19.08 -7.28 1.07
N HIS A 169 19.01 -5.99 1.39
CA HIS A 169 18.58 -5.46 2.68
C HIS A 169 17.10 -5.05 2.71
N LYS A 170 16.30 -5.43 1.69
CA LYS A 170 14.85 -5.13 1.58
C LYS A 170 14.50 -3.64 1.54
N GLY A 171 15.40 -2.79 1.05
CA GLY A 171 15.17 -1.37 0.75
C GLY A 171 14.36 -1.20 -0.54
N TYR A 172 13.18 -1.80 -0.59
CA TYR A 172 12.40 -1.96 -1.83
C TYR A 172 11.82 -0.65 -2.36
N ALA A 173 11.50 0.31 -1.49
CA ALA A 173 11.01 1.63 -1.89
C ALA A 173 11.97 2.38 -2.82
N PHE A 174 13.29 2.13 -2.71
CA PHE A 174 14.30 2.65 -3.64
C PHE A 174 13.98 2.30 -5.10
N PHE A 175 13.48 1.09 -5.38
CA PHE A 175 13.15 0.66 -6.73
C PHE A 175 11.81 1.20 -7.24
N TYR A 176 10.92 1.59 -6.33
CA TYR A 176 9.62 2.16 -6.70
C TYR A 176 9.71 3.65 -7.01
N ASP A 177 10.70 4.32 -6.42
CA ASP A 177 10.92 5.75 -6.53
C ASP A 177 11.67 6.12 -7.80
N SER A 178 10.97 6.75 -8.74
CA SER A 178 11.58 7.22 -9.99
C SER A 178 12.67 8.29 -9.80
N HIS A 179 12.78 8.92 -8.62
CA HIS A 179 13.83 9.91 -8.35
C HIS A 179 15.26 9.34 -8.50
N PHE A 180 15.44 8.05 -8.24
CA PHE A 180 16.74 7.38 -8.26
C PHE A 180 17.11 6.79 -9.62
N TRP A 181 16.21 6.89 -10.60
CA TRP A 181 16.34 6.19 -11.87
C TRP A 181 16.27 7.13 -13.05
N SER A 182 17.10 6.85 -14.04
CA SER A 182 17.16 7.57 -15.30
C SER A 182 17.50 6.57 -16.41
N TRP A 183 17.49 7.05 -17.65
CA TRP A 183 17.89 6.26 -18.81
C TRP A 183 19.28 5.58 -18.69
N ILE A 184 20.15 6.04 -17.77
CA ILE A 184 21.49 5.48 -17.53
C ILE A 184 21.43 4.18 -16.72
N ASN A 185 20.51 4.07 -15.76
CA ASN A 185 20.47 2.97 -14.78
C ASN A 185 19.09 2.27 -14.71
N GLU A 186 18.14 2.62 -15.57
CA GLU A 186 16.79 2.05 -15.61
C GLU A 186 16.81 0.52 -15.83
N ASP A 187 17.73 0.00 -16.64
CA ASP A 187 17.87 -1.45 -16.87
C ASP A 187 18.18 -2.19 -15.56
N ILE A 188 18.96 -1.57 -14.66
CA ILE A 188 19.28 -2.13 -13.34
C ILE A 188 18.01 -2.13 -12.49
N ARG A 189 17.25 -1.04 -12.49
CA ARG A 189 15.97 -0.95 -11.79
C ARG A 189 15.01 -2.05 -12.25
N LEU A 190 14.84 -2.17 -13.56
CA LEU A 190 13.92 -3.13 -14.17
C LEU A 190 14.28 -4.55 -13.77
N LYS A 191 15.57 -4.92 -13.87
CA LYS A 191 16.07 -6.23 -13.41
C LYS A 191 15.64 -6.52 -11.97
N TYR A 192 15.82 -5.58 -11.04
CA TYR A 192 15.45 -5.81 -9.64
C TYR A 192 13.94 -5.83 -9.42
N LEU A 193 13.17 -5.00 -10.11
CA LEU A 193 11.71 -5.06 -10.07
C LEU A 193 11.20 -6.43 -10.54
N GLU A 194 11.75 -7.00 -11.61
CA GLU A 194 11.41 -8.35 -12.05
C GLU A 194 11.76 -9.42 -11.00
N GLU A 195 12.93 -9.34 -10.39
CA GLU A 195 13.34 -10.27 -9.32
C GLU A 195 12.46 -10.16 -8.08
N MET A 196 12.00 -8.96 -7.73
CA MET A 196 11.03 -8.75 -6.65
C MET A 196 9.67 -9.31 -7.04
N ALA A 197 9.21 -9.06 -8.26
CA ALA A 197 7.94 -9.52 -8.78
C ALA A 197 7.85 -11.05 -8.80
N LYS A 198 8.91 -11.74 -9.26
CA LYS A 198 9.02 -13.21 -9.21
C LYS A 198 8.96 -13.78 -7.78
N LYS A 199 9.33 -12.98 -6.78
CA LYS A 199 9.26 -13.34 -5.35
C LYS A 199 7.91 -12.95 -4.70
N GLY A 200 6.92 -12.56 -5.50
CA GLY A 200 5.57 -12.23 -5.04
C GLY A 200 5.39 -10.79 -4.56
N ASN A 201 6.30 -9.87 -4.89
CA ASN A 201 6.13 -8.46 -4.58
C ASN A 201 5.25 -7.78 -5.65
N MET A 202 3.98 -7.54 -5.35
CA MET A 202 3.04 -7.03 -6.34
C MET A 202 3.20 -5.54 -6.66
N VAL A 203 3.84 -4.76 -5.78
CA VAL A 203 4.26 -3.39 -6.12
C VAL A 203 5.26 -3.43 -7.28
N ALA A 204 6.23 -4.34 -7.21
CA ALA A 204 7.20 -4.52 -8.27
C ALA A 204 6.56 -5.02 -9.57
N VAL A 205 5.52 -5.86 -9.50
CA VAL A 205 4.77 -6.36 -10.66
C VAL A 205 4.19 -5.21 -11.48
N TYR A 206 3.37 -4.35 -10.87
CA TYR A 206 2.76 -3.26 -11.65
C TYR A 206 3.79 -2.19 -12.02
N LYS A 207 4.79 -1.89 -11.17
CA LYS A 207 5.87 -0.96 -11.51
C LYS A 207 6.67 -1.44 -12.73
N ALA A 208 7.01 -2.73 -12.80
CA ALA A 208 7.64 -3.32 -13.98
C ALA A 208 6.74 -3.22 -15.22
N ALA A 209 5.43 -3.48 -15.07
CA ALA A 209 4.46 -3.33 -16.16
C ALA A 209 4.45 -1.89 -16.72
N PHE A 210 4.45 -0.87 -15.86
CA PHE A 210 4.52 0.53 -16.29
C PHE A 210 5.85 0.87 -16.99
N LEU A 211 6.98 0.36 -16.50
CA LEU A 211 8.26 0.58 -17.18
C LEU A 211 8.30 -0.03 -18.57
N TYR A 212 7.84 -1.27 -18.74
CA TYR A 212 7.76 -1.89 -20.06
C TYR A 212 6.77 -1.14 -20.98
N LYS A 213 5.67 -0.62 -20.43
CA LYS A 213 4.73 0.24 -21.16
C LYS A 213 5.42 1.51 -21.66
N ASP A 214 6.22 2.16 -20.82
CA ASP A 214 6.93 3.40 -21.19
C ASP A 214 8.09 3.16 -22.16
N LEU A 215 8.69 1.96 -22.14
CA LEU A 215 9.65 1.49 -23.14
C LEU A 215 9.00 1.07 -24.47
N GLY A 216 7.66 1.01 -24.54
CA GLY A 216 6.92 0.55 -25.72
C GLY A 216 6.93 -0.97 -25.93
N ASP A 217 7.39 -1.76 -24.95
CA ASP A 217 7.27 -3.23 -24.98
C ASP A 217 5.88 -3.62 -24.49
N VAL A 218 4.93 -3.54 -25.43
CA VAL A 218 3.51 -3.82 -25.19
C VAL A 218 3.28 -5.22 -24.63
N GLU A 219 3.94 -6.23 -25.20
CA GLU A 219 3.71 -7.63 -24.80
C GLU A 219 4.19 -7.86 -23.38
N THR A 220 5.40 -7.44 -23.04
CA THR A 220 5.95 -7.67 -21.69
C THR A 220 5.20 -6.86 -20.64
N ALA A 221 4.81 -5.63 -20.96
CA ALA A 221 3.98 -4.81 -20.07
C ALA A 221 2.66 -5.52 -19.72
N LEU A 222 1.99 -6.09 -20.73
CA LEU A 222 0.74 -6.81 -20.54
C LEU A 222 0.93 -8.13 -19.77
N ARG A 223 2.02 -8.86 -20.02
CA ARG A 223 2.33 -10.08 -19.25
C ARG A 223 2.47 -9.80 -17.76
N TRP A 224 3.14 -8.71 -17.39
CA TRP A 224 3.32 -8.34 -15.99
C TRP A 224 2.03 -7.90 -15.32
N ILE A 225 1.24 -7.02 -15.94
CA ILE A 225 -0.04 -6.62 -15.33
C ILE A 225 -1.01 -7.80 -15.23
N ASP A 226 -1.04 -8.70 -16.21
CA ASP A 226 -1.89 -9.89 -16.17
C ASP A 226 -1.42 -10.89 -15.13
N TYR A 227 -0.12 -10.92 -14.82
CA TYR A 227 0.39 -11.68 -13.68
C TYR A 227 -0.20 -11.16 -12.37
N GLY A 228 -0.13 -9.85 -12.11
CA GLY A 228 -0.72 -9.27 -10.90
C GLY A 228 -2.25 -9.48 -10.81
N VAL A 229 -2.96 -9.39 -11.94
CA VAL A 229 -4.40 -9.69 -12.01
C VAL A 229 -4.72 -11.15 -11.66
N ARG A 230 -3.87 -12.11 -12.07
CA ARG A 230 -4.04 -13.54 -11.72
C ARG A 230 -3.80 -13.79 -10.24
N GLU A 231 -2.85 -13.09 -9.64
CA GLU A 231 -2.57 -13.12 -8.20
C GLU A 231 -3.61 -12.32 -7.37
N ASN A 232 -4.60 -11.72 -8.04
CA ASN A 232 -5.63 -10.86 -7.47
C ASN A 232 -5.08 -9.67 -6.68
N ASP A 233 -3.95 -9.13 -7.12
CA ASP A 233 -3.40 -7.92 -6.55
C ASP A 233 -4.32 -6.72 -6.83
N PHE A 234 -4.67 -6.01 -5.76
CA PHE A 234 -5.57 -4.86 -5.79
C PHE A 234 -5.10 -3.79 -6.79
N ASN A 235 -3.82 -3.39 -6.73
CA ASN A 235 -3.28 -2.35 -7.61
C ASN A 235 -3.25 -2.81 -9.07
N SER A 236 -2.88 -4.06 -9.32
CA SER A 236 -2.84 -4.63 -10.67
C SER A 236 -4.23 -4.74 -11.30
N LEU A 237 -5.26 -5.10 -10.52
CA LEU A 237 -6.67 -5.07 -10.96
C LEU A 237 -7.11 -3.66 -11.31
N THR A 238 -6.79 -2.69 -10.45
CA THR A 238 -7.04 -1.27 -10.67
C THR A 238 -6.36 -0.81 -11.96
N PHE A 239 -5.04 -0.95 -12.09
CA PHE A 239 -4.31 -0.50 -13.28
C PHE A 239 -4.71 -1.27 -14.55
N LYS A 240 -5.07 -2.57 -14.45
CA LYS A 240 -5.63 -3.29 -15.60
C LYS A 240 -6.89 -2.62 -16.13
N SER A 241 -7.78 -2.20 -15.23
CA SER A 241 -9.05 -1.58 -15.59
C SER A 241 -8.89 -0.20 -16.24
N ILE A 242 -8.08 0.69 -15.66
CA ILE A 242 -8.02 2.09 -16.05
C ILE A 242 -6.86 2.45 -16.99
N ILE A 243 -5.79 1.66 -17.03
CA ILE A 243 -4.60 1.95 -17.85
C ILE A 243 -4.39 0.89 -18.93
N PHE A 244 -4.28 -0.38 -18.55
CA PHE A 244 -3.78 -1.39 -19.49
C PHE A 244 -4.83 -1.89 -20.49
N ILE A 245 -6.13 -1.91 -20.17
CA ILE A 245 -7.15 -2.19 -21.20
C ILE A 245 -7.23 -1.06 -22.23
N PRO A 246 -7.24 0.24 -21.85
CA PRO A 246 -7.05 1.33 -22.80
C PRO A 246 -5.79 1.19 -23.66
N TYR A 247 -4.66 0.85 -23.04
CA TYR A 247 -3.40 0.60 -23.75
C TYR A 247 -3.50 -0.57 -24.73
N MET A 248 -4.21 -1.65 -24.38
CA MET A 248 -4.48 -2.77 -25.31
C MET A 248 -5.27 -2.33 -26.55
N ARG A 249 -6.20 -1.37 -26.40
CA ARG A 249 -6.95 -0.81 -27.53
C ARG A 249 -6.06 0.02 -28.45
N GLU A 250 -5.22 0.87 -27.86
CA GLU A 250 -4.30 1.74 -28.59
C GLU A 250 -3.34 0.94 -29.50
N TYR A 251 -2.84 -0.20 -29.00
CA TYR A 251 -1.91 -1.07 -29.72
C TYR A 251 -2.58 -2.27 -30.39
N GLU A 252 -3.91 -2.28 -30.46
CA GLU A 252 -4.72 -3.35 -31.08
C GLU A 252 -4.35 -4.78 -30.63
N THR A 253 -3.94 -4.94 -29.37
CA THR A 253 -3.43 -6.21 -28.82
C THR A 253 -4.43 -6.93 -27.91
N GLY A 254 -4.37 -8.25 -27.87
CA GLY A 254 -5.35 -9.10 -27.20
C GLY A 254 -6.66 -9.25 -28.00
N SER A 255 -7.56 -10.08 -27.48
CA SER A 255 -8.84 -10.34 -28.14
C SER A 255 -9.82 -9.17 -28.00
N GLU A 256 -10.77 -9.05 -28.93
CA GLU A 256 -11.85 -8.03 -28.83
C GLU A 256 -12.63 -8.13 -27.51
N ALA A 257 -12.84 -9.34 -27.00
CA ALA A 257 -13.51 -9.57 -25.72
C ALA A 257 -12.75 -8.97 -24.53
N GLU A 258 -11.42 -8.99 -24.57
CA GLU A 258 -10.55 -8.47 -23.49
C GLU A 258 -10.43 -6.95 -23.49
N LYS A 259 -10.65 -6.32 -24.66
CA LYS A 259 -10.55 -4.87 -24.84
C LYS A 259 -11.85 -4.12 -24.49
N THR A 260 -12.94 -4.79 -24.12
CA THR A 260 -14.25 -4.13 -23.90
C THR A 260 -14.30 -3.21 -22.68
N SER A 261 -15.19 -2.20 -22.69
CA SER A 261 -15.52 -1.42 -21.46
C SER A 261 -16.09 -2.32 -20.36
N LYS A 262 -16.85 -3.36 -20.73
CA LYS A 262 -17.37 -4.37 -19.80
C LYS A 262 -16.25 -5.07 -19.04
N LYS A 263 -15.17 -5.45 -19.73
CA LYS A 263 -14.00 -6.10 -19.12
C LYS A 263 -13.22 -5.16 -18.20
N ALA A 264 -13.06 -3.90 -18.61
CA ALA A 264 -12.44 -2.88 -17.78
C ALA A 264 -13.25 -2.64 -16.49
N TYR A 265 -14.56 -2.44 -16.62
CA TYR A 265 -15.47 -2.28 -15.48
C TYR A 265 -15.44 -3.50 -14.55
N PHE A 266 -15.40 -4.72 -15.10
CA PHE A 266 -15.25 -5.93 -14.31
C PHE A 266 -14.03 -5.90 -13.38
N TYR A 267 -12.83 -5.58 -13.90
CA TYR A 267 -11.63 -5.55 -13.05
C TYR A 267 -11.67 -4.43 -12.00
N CYS A 268 -12.21 -3.28 -12.37
CA CYS A 268 -12.44 -2.18 -11.45
C CYS A 268 -13.39 -2.58 -10.31
N MET A 269 -14.48 -3.29 -10.64
CA MET A 269 -15.42 -3.80 -9.64
C MET A 269 -14.79 -4.90 -8.76
N VAL A 270 -13.93 -5.75 -9.30
CA VAL A 270 -13.19 -6.73 -8.46
C VAL A 270 -12.31 -5.98 -7.45
N ALA A 271 -11.58 -4.94 -7.89
CA ALA A 271 -10.77 -4.11 -6.99
C ALA A 271 -11.63 -3.42 -5.92
N HIS A 272 -12.80 -2.89 -6.28
CA HIS A 272 -13.77 -2.29 -5.35
C HIS A 272 -14.32 -3.30 -4.33
N GLU A 273 -14.59 -4.54 -4.74
CA GLU A 273 -15.06 -5.58 -3.82
C GLU A 273 -13.96 -6.01 -2.85
N ILE A 274 -12.70 -6.02 -3.29
CA ILE A 274 -11.51 -6.29 -2.46
C ILE A 274 -11.25 -5.12 -1.48
N ASN A 275 -11.43 -3.88 -1.92
CA ASN A 275 -11.31 -2.68 -1.10
C ASN A 275 -12.47 -1.70 -1.34
N LYS A 276 -13.38 -1.62 -0.36
CA LYS A 276 -14.60 -0.79 -0.46
C LYS A 276 -14.34 0.72 -0.45
N SER A 277 -13.16 1.17 -0.06
CA SER A 277 -12.78 2.58 -0.15
C SER A 277 -12.46 3.01 -1.59
N TYR A 278 -12.06 2.06 -2.44
CA TYR A 278 -11.75 2.31 -3.84
C TYR A 278 -13.05 2.54 -4.60
N ASP A 279 -13.23 3.75 -5.11
CA ASP A 279 -14.41 4.12 -5.87
C ASP A 279 -14.28 3.62 -7.32
N CYS A 280 -15.11 2.65 -7.69
CA CYS A 280 -15.25 2.19 -9.05
C CYS A 280 -16.49 2.83 -9.69
N THR A 281 -16.31 4.06 -10.18
CA THR A 281 -17.39 4.87 -10.74
C THR A 281 -17.78 4.37 -12.13
N ILE A 282 -19.06 4.04 -12.33
CA ILE A 282 -19.58 3.43 -13.57
C ILE A 282 -19.35 4.34 -14.80
N GLU A 283 -19.45 5.65 -14.59
CA GLU A 283 -19.25 6.72 -15.57
C GLU A 283 -17.81 6.73 -16.11
N THR A 284 -16.85 6.09 -15.42
CA THR A 284 -15.49 5.90 -15.95
C THR A 284 -15.50 5.03 -17.21
N PHE A 285 -16.43 4.07 -17.32
CA PHE A 285 -16.43 3.03 -18.35
C PHE A 285 -17.59 3.14 -19.34
N PHE A 286 -18.71 3.73 -18.91
CA PHE A 286 -19.92 3.86 -19.70
C PHE A 286 -20.45 5.30 -19.68
N ASP A 287 -20.90 5.80 -20.82
CA ASP A 287 -21.65 7.05 -20.92
C ASP A 287 -23.11 6.79 -20.61
N ASP A 288 -23.76 7.69 -19.89
CA ASP A 288 -25.17 7.64 -19.60
C ASP A 288 -25.94 8.69 -20.41
N VAL A 289 -27.08 8.29 -20.99
CA VAL A 289 -27.95 9.18 -21.75
C VAL A 289 -29.37 9.06 -21.22
N TYR A 290 -29.92 10.19 -20.79
CA TYR A 290 -31.33 10.31 -20.44
C TYR A 290 -32.17 10.61 -21.68
N GLY A 291 -33.08 9.71 -22.03
CA GLY A 291 -34.11 9.99 -23.04
C GLY A 291 -35.10 11.03 -22.54
N GLU A 292 -35.66 11.84 -23.45
CA GLU A 292 -36.70 12.80 -23.13
C GLU A 292 -37.89 12.09 -22.45
N GLY A 293 -38.18 12.46 -21.20
CA GLY A 293 -39.24 11.84 -20.39
C GLY A 293 -38.88 10.48 -19.74
N SER A 294 -37.67 9.95 -19.95
CA SER A 294 -37.19 8.76 -19.24
C SER A 294 -36.72 9.11 -17.83
N LYS A 295 -37.14 8.32 -16.83
CA LYS A 295 -36.59 8.40 -15.46
C LYS A 295 -35.27 7.65 -15.30
N GLU A 296 -34.89 6.85 -16.28
CA GLU A 296 -33.73 5.98 -16.20
C GLU A 296 -32.74 6.25 -17.35
N PRO A 297 -31.43 6.28 -17.06
CA PRO A 297 -30.41 6.42 -18.09
C PRO A 297 -30.25 5.11 -18.88
N LYS A 298 -29.93 5.26 -20.16
CA LYS A 298 -29.32 4.22 -20.98
C LYS A 298 -27.80 4.33 -20.88
N TYR A 299 -27.10 3.20 -20.83
CA TYR A 299 -25.64 3.19 -20.79
C TYR A 299 -25.06 2.79 -22.13
N PHE A 300 -23.94 3.38 -22.49
CA PHE A 300 -23.20 3.07 -23.71
C PHE A 300 -21.72 2.88 -23.39
N SER A 301 -21.05 1.92 -24.04
CA SER A 301 -19.60 1.80 -23.92
C SER A 301 -18.93 3.10 -24.37
N ARG A 302 -18.11 3.68 -23.50
CA ARG A 302 -17.24 4.83 -23.86
C ARG A 302 -16.27 4.55 -24.99
N TYR A 303 -16.01 3.27 -25.29
CA TYR A 303 -15.08 2.88 -26.33
C TYR A 303 -15.80 2.55 -27.64
N THR A 304 -16.79 1.65 -27.61
CA THR A 304 -17.45 1.16 -28.83
C THR A 304 -18.76 1.86 -29.15
N GLY A 305 -19.35 2.60 -28.20
CA GLY A 305 -20.71 3.13 -28.32
C GLY A 305 -21.82 2.06 -28.25
N GLU A 306 -21.47 0.80 -27.96
CA GLU A 306 -22.44 -0.28 -27.78
C GLU A 306 -23.37 0.03 -26.60
N GLU A 307 -24.70 -0.13 -26.77
CA GLU A 307 -25.66 -0.02 -25.68
C GLU A 307 -25.43 -1.14 -24.66
N ILE A 308 -25.33 -0.76 -23.39
CA ILE A 308 -25.13 -1.68 -22.27
C ILE A 308 -26.39 -1.65 -21.39
N THR A 309 -27.01 -2.80 -21.22
CA THR A 309 -28.20 -2.93 -20.38
C THR A 309 -27.83 -2.90 -18.89
N LYS A 310 -28.78 -2.51 -18.04
CA LYS A 310 -28.61 -2.59 -16.58
C LYS A 310 -28.43 -4.03 -16.10
N GLU A 311 -29.08 -4.98 -16.76
CA GLU A 311 -28.95 -6.41 -16.49
C GLU A 311 -27.51 -6.88 -16.74
N GLU A 312 -26.85 -6.41 -17.80
CA GLU A 312 -25.44 -6.69 -18.06
C GLU A 312 -24.53 -6.08 -16.99
N ILE A 313 -24.75 -4.81 -16.63
CA ILE A 313 -23.99 -4.14 -15.55
C ILE A 313 -24.11 -4.94 -14.25
N ARG A 314 -25.33 -5.30 -13.82
CA ARG A 314 -25.56 -6.13 -12.63
C ARG A 314 -24.91 -7.51 -12.72
N SER A 315 -24.87 -8.10 -13.91
CA SER A 315 -24.24 -9.40 -14.14
C SER A 315 -22.71 -9.32 -13.99
N ILE A 316 -22.11 -8.22 -14.47
CA ILE A 316 -20.68 -7.92 -14.28
C ILE A 316 -20.37 -7.74 -12.79
N GLU A 317 -21.15 -6.93 -12.07
CA GLU A 317 -20.98 -6.69 -10.64
C GLU A 317 -21.09 -7.98 -9.82
N LYS A 318 -22.08 -8.82 -10.13
CA LYS A 318 -22.25 -10.12 -9.47
C LYS A 318 -21.03 -11.03 -9.70
N SER A 319 -20.52 -11.07 -10.94
CA SER A 319 -19.34 -11.86 -11.29
C SER A 319 -18.07 -11.33 -10.63
N ALA A 320 -17.93 -10.00 -10.53
CA ALA A 320 -16.82 -9.35 -9.85
C ALA A 320 -16.82 -9.67 -8.36
N LYS A 321 -17.99 -9.59 -7.71
CA LYS A 321 -18.17 -9.98 -6.31
C LYS A 321 -17.83 -11.43 -6.06
N GLN A 322 -18.24 -12.34 -6.94
CA GLN A 322 -17.88 -13.76 -6.83
C GLN A 322 -16.36 -13.96 -6.95
N ARG A 323 -15.69 -13.25 -7.86
CA ARG A 323 -14.24 -13.33 -8.00
C ARG A 323 -13.50 -12.75 -6.78
N ALA A 324 -14.05 -11.71 -6.16
CA ALA A 324 -13.47 -11.06 -5.00
C ALA A 324 -13.73 -11.79 -3.67
N GLU A 325 -14.53 -12.86 -3.67
CA GLU A 325 -14.95 -13.54 -2.45
C GLU A 325 -13.74 -14.09 -1.66
N GLY A 326 -13.63 -13.68 -0.40
CA GLY A 326 -12.54 -14.07 0.50
C GLY A 326 -11.20 -13.36 0.26
N LEU A 327 -11.12 -12.50 -0.76
CA LEU A 327 -9.92 -11.71 -1.03
C LEU A 327 -9.88 -10.45 -0.16
N LYS A 328 -8.66 -9.96 0.07
CA LYS A 328 -8.38 -8.80 0.90
C LYS A 328 -7.35 -7.92 0.21
N ALA A 329 -7.50 -6.61 0.35
CA ALA A 329 -6.52 -5.67 -0.17
C ALA A 329 -5.18 -5.82 0.56
N ASN A 330 -4.10 -5.56 -0.16
CA ASN A 330 -2.80 -5.31 0.43
C ASN A 330 -2.22 -4.07 -0.25
N LEU A 331 -2.12 -2.98 0.52
CA LEU A 331 -1.60 -1.72 0.02
C LEU A 331 -0.07 -1.62 0.09
N TYR A 332 0.62 -2.59 0.69
CA TYR A 332 2.07 -2.58 0.89
C TYR A 332 2.59 -1.31 1.61
N LEU A 333 1.80 -0.85 2.58
CA LEU A 333 2.13 0.26 3.45
C LEU A 333 3.22 -0.11 4.43
N ASP A 334 4.23 0.74 4.46
CA ASP A 334 5.31 0.74 5.44
C ASP A 334 5.82 2.17 5.68
N GLU A 335 6.83 2.29 6.53
CA GLU A 335 7.37 3.59 6.95
C GLU A 335 7.89 4.45 5.79
N THR A 336 8.16 3.86 4.63
CA THR A 336 8.73 4.50 3.43
C THR A 336 7.73 4.68 2.29
N THR A 337 6.52 4.12 2.41
CA THR A 337 5.47 4.18 1.38
C THR A 337 4.24 5.00 1.80
N VAL A 338 4.13 5.36 3.08
CA VAL A 338 3.05 6.23 3.60
C VAL A 338 3.34 7.73 3.43
N GLU A 339 2.28 8.54 3.50
CA GLU A 339 2.26 10.00 3.26
C GLU A 339 3.17 10.78 4.23
N PHE A 340 3.51 10.18 5.38
CA PHE A 340 4.41 10.78 6.35
C PHE A 340 5.86 10.83 5.88
N PHE A 341 6.29 9.93 4.98
CA PHE A 341 7.69 9.86 4.56
C PHE A 341 8.11 11.03 3.68
N LYS A 342 7.32 11.38 2.65
CA LYS A 342 7.66 12.45 1.67
C LYS A 342 6.77 13.69 1.74
N GLY A 343 5.81 13.72 2.66
CA GLY A 343 4.84 14.80 2.76
C GLY A 343 3.71 14.75 1.71
N PHE A 344 2.97 15.84 1.59
CA PHE A 344 1.62 15.87 0.97
C PHE A 344 1.49 15.44 -0.50
N ARG A 345 2.55 15.47 -1.31
CA ARG A 345 2.43 15.41 -2.78
C ARG A 345 3.21 14.28 -3.46
N LYS A 346 3.99 13.50 -2.71
CA LYS A 346 5.06 12.68 -3.29
C LYS A 346 5.03 11.23 -2.83
N ASN A 347 3.87 10.60 -2.68
CA ASN A 347 3.86 9.16 -2.43
C ASN A 347 4.07 8.34 -3.70
N LEU A 348 4.71 7.18 -3.48
CA LEU A 348 5.21 6.26 -4.50
C LEU A 348 4.12 5.59 -5.34
#